data_AF-A0A7X8C2Q1-F1
#
_entry.id   AF-A0A7X8C2Q1-F1
#
_cell.length_a   1.000
_cell.length_b   1.000
_cell.length_c   1.000
_cell.angle_alpha   90.00
_cell.angle_beta   90.00
_cell.angle_gamma   90.00
#
_symmetry.space_group_name_H-M   'P 1'
#
loop_
_entity.id
_entity.type
_entity.pdbx_description
1 polymer ?
#
loop_
_entity_poly.entity_id
_entity_poly.type
_entity_poly.pdbx_seq_one_letter_code
_entity_poly.pdbx_strand_id
1 'polypeptide(L)'
;MNYIDLHADTILPLMQAGEAASLYDVENTHINIQKLQAGHALAQCFAVWLPDGQFDQMTIHPEFSPQNHEEDIAYIKKAVDRLNKEMEKNHEHMAWAKNTADIQKNKAAGKISAILTLEDARAVNNSLDNLDMLHKMGFGMMGIIWNHENCFGYPNSLDPELNQKGLKRFGIEATQYMNELGITVDVSHLNDGGISDVLAYSKQPVVATHSNARSIAHHSRNLTDEHIKGIANSGGVVGLCISPRFLRGSGDDSTISDMIRHLDYLYNYGGEDVLAIGT
;
A
#
# COMPACT_ATOMS: atom_id res chain seq x y z
N MET A 1 -5.13 20.58 -9.54
CA MET A 1 -5.99 19.67 -8.74
C MET A 1 -5.06 18.97 -7.78
N ASN A 2 -5.35 18.94 -6.48
CA ASN A 2 -4.48 18.20 -5.56
C ASN A 2 -4.91 16.73 -5.54
N TYR A 3 -3.97 15.80 -5.44
CA TYR A 3 -4.25 14.36 -5.43
C TYR A 3 -3.68 13.68 -4.18
N ILE A 4 -4.19 12.49 -3.86
CA ILE A 4 -3.61 11.59 -2.86
C ILE A 4 -3.13 10.36 -3.61
N ASP A 5 -1.88 9.98 -3.38
CA ASP A 5 -1.31 8.74 -3.89
C ASP A 5 -1.24 7.71 -2.77
N LEU A 6 -1.84 6.54 -3.01
CA LEU A 6 -2.12 5.52 -1.99
C LEU A 6 -0.97 4.56 -1.74
N HIS A 7 0.08 4.57 -2.55
CA HIS A 7 1.23 3.67 -2.41
C HIS A 7 2.51 4.33 -2.94
N ALA A 8 3.63 4.13 -2.26
CA ALA A 8 4.97 4.43 -2.79
C ALA A 8 6.05 3.76 -1.92
N ASP A 9 7.01 3.11 -2.57
CA ASP A 9 8.09 2.36 -1.92
C ASP A 9 9.36 3.19 -1.64
N THR A 10 9.25 4.52 -1.57
CA THR A 10 10.39 5.45 -1.42
C THR A 10 11.26 5.17 -0.19
N ILE A 11 10.70 4.52 0.85
CA ILE A 11 11.39 4.30 2.13
C ILE A 11 12.64 3.44 1.96
N LEU A 12 12.55 2.32 1.25
CA LEU A 12 13.70 1.41 1.11
C LEU A 12 14.87 2.06 0.35
N PRO A 13 14.67 2.66 -0.85
CA PRO A 13 15.73 3.41 -1.53
C PRO A 13 16.33 4.52 -0.67
N LEU A 14 15.51 5.25 0.10
CA LEU A 14 15.98 6.29 1.00
C LEU A 14 16.87 5.74 2.11
N MET A 15 16.50 4.61 2.71
CA MET A 15 17.33 3.94 3.72
C MET A 15 18.65 3.44 3.12
N GLN A 16 18.63 2.86 1.91
CA GLN A 16 19.83 2.39 1.21
C GLN A 16 20.76 3.53 0.79
N ALA A 17 20.21 4.72 0.51
CA ALA A 17 20.99 5.92 0.21
C ALA A 17 21.75 6.47 1.44
N GLY A 18 21.47 5.95 2.64
CA GLY A 18 22.18 6.29 3.88
C GLY A 18 21.67 7.55 4.58
N GLU A 19 22.24 7.86 5.74
CA GLU A 19 21.79 8.96 6.62
C GLU A 19 21.99 10.36 6.02
N ALA A 20 22.88 10.52 5.04
CA ALA A 20 23.11 11.80 4.37
C ALA A 20 21.99 12.17 3.36
N ALA A 21 21.29 11.17 2.82
CA ALA A 21 20.18 11.38 1.89
C ALA A 21 19.01 12.10 2.57
N SER A 22 18.18 12.78 1.78
CA SER A 22 17.00 13.49 2.25
C SER A 22 15.78 13.05 1.45
N LEU A 23 14.64 12.84 2.09
CA LEU A 23 13.37 12.65 1.38
C LEU A 23 13.00 13.88 0.54
N TYR A 24 13.65 15.03 0.81
CA TYR A 24 13.47 16.24 0.03
C TYR A 24 13.77 16.05 -1.45
N ASP A 25 14.93 15.46 -1.74
CA ASP A 25 15.57 15.47 -3.05
C ASP A 25 16.26 14.14 -3.41
N VAL A 26 16.07 13.08 -2.62
CA VAL A 26 16.72 11.77 -2.86
C VAL A 26 16.61 11.35 -4.32
N GLU A 27 17.77 11.15 -4.93
CA GLU A 27 17.90 10.76 -6.33
C GLU A 27 17.49 9.29 -6.53
N ASN A 28 17.27 8.88 -7.78
CA ASN A 28 16.92 7.51 -8.16
C ASN A 28 15.64 6.95 -7.50
N THR A 29 14.75 7.83 -7.04
CA THR A 29 13.39 7.50 -6.62
C THR A 29 12.38 8.16 -7.55
N HIS A 30 11.21 7.55 -7.75
CA HIS A 30 10.14 8.21 -8.52
C HIS A 30 9.50 9.37 -7.74
N ILE A 31 9.48 9.27 -6.41
CA ILE A 31 8.85 10.23 -5.51
C ILE A 31 9.86 10.77 -4.49
N ASN A 32 9.93 12.09 -4.38
CA ASN A 32 10.56 12.85 -3.30
C ASN A 32 9.74 14.14 -3.07
N ILE A 33 10.02 14.92 -2.02
CA ILE A 33 9.18 16.10 -1.70
C ILE A 33 9.16 17.12 -2.84
N GLN A 34 10.29 17.37 -3.50
CA GLN A 34 10.33 18.30 -4.65
C GLN A 34 9.40 17.86 -5.79
N LYS A 35 9.41 16.57 -6.13
CA LYS A 35 8.53 16.00 -7.17
C LYS A 35 7.07 16.05 -6.76
N LEU A 36 6.76 15.76 -5.49
CA LEU A 36 5.39 15.87 -4.94
C LEU A 36 4.88 17.31 -4.97
N GLN A 37 5.73 18.29 -4.64
CA GLN A 37 5.39 19.71 -4.72
C GLN A 37 5.14 20.14 -6.17
N ALA A 38 5.99 19.70 -7.10
CA ALA A 38 5.81 19.96 -8.53
C ALA A 38 4.52 19.32 -9.10
N GLY A 39 4.12 18.16 -8.58
CA GLY A 39 2.86 17.49 -8.90
C GLY A 39 1.62 18.07 -8.19
N HIS A 40 1.80 18.95 -7.19
CA HIS A 40 0.74 19.44 -6.31
C HIS A 40 0.04 18.33 -5.49
N ALA A 41 0.80 17.34 -5.02
CA ALA A 41 0.28 16.29 -4.14
C ALA A 41 -0.31 16.88 -2.84
N LEU A 42 -1.47 16.38 -2.42
CA LEU A 42 -2.07 16.66 -1.12
C LEU A 42 -1.50 15.75 -0.04
N ALA A 43 -1.40 14.45 -0.33
CA ALA A 43 -0.89 13.45 0.57
C ALA A 43 -0.20 12.32 -0.20
N GLN A 44 0.75 11.68 0.47
CA GLN A 44 1.44 10.48 -0.01
C GLN A 44 1.38 9.41 1.09
N CYS A 45 0.92 8.23 0.72
CA CYS A 45 1.13 7.02 1.50
C CYS A 45 2.55 6.50 1.25
N PHE A 46 3.33 6.38 2.32
CA PHE A 46 4.66 5.77 2.27
C PHE A 46 4.56 4.35 2.82
N ALA A 47 4.84 3.37 1.96
CA ALA A 47 4.77 1.95 2.29
C ALA A 47 6.06 1.49 2.96
N VAL A 48 5.96 1.03 4.21
CA VAL A 48 6.99 0.20 4.81
C VAL A 48 6.77 -1.22 4.29
N TRP A 49 7.45 -1.54 3.21
CA TRP A 49 7.47 -2.88 2.65
C TRP A 49 8.55 -3.73 3.31
N LEU A 50 8.22 -5.00 3.60
CA LEU A 50 9.14 -6.00 4.15
C LEU A 50 9.76 -6.88 3.05
N PRO A 51 10.96 -6.57 2.56
CA PRO A 51 11.60 -7.34 1.49
C PRO A 51 12.08 -8.72 1.93
N ASP A 52 12.25 -9.61 0.95
CA ASP A 52 12.67 -11.00 1.09
C ASP A 52 13.98 -11.33 0.33
N GLY A 53 14.65 -10.33 -0.25
CA GLY A 53 16.05 -10.40 -0.69
C GLY A 53 16.33 -9.92 -2.11
N GLN A 54 15.38 -10.04 -3.06
CA GLN A 54 15.50 -9.47 -4.41
C GLN A 54 14.13 -9.09 -4.96
N PHE A 55 14.01 -7.89 -5.53
CA PHE A 55 12.80 -7.44 -6.22
C PHE A 55 13.15 -6.65 -7.47
N ASP A 56 12.54 -7.04 -8.59
CA ASP A 56 12.58 -6.35 -9.91
C ASP A 56 13.89 -5.61 -10.22
N GLN A 57 14.99 -6.37 -10.33
CA GLN A 57 16.36 -5.91 -10.63
C GLN A 57 17.04 -5.04 -9.56
N MET A 58 16.36 -4.70 -8.46
CA MET A 58 16.95 -4.02 -7.31
C MET A 58 17.68 -5.03 -6.42
N THR A 59 18.99 -4.82 -6.27
CA THR A 59 19.77 -5.47 -5.23
C THR A 59 19.44 -4.82 -3.89
N ILE A 60 18.84 -5.60 -2.99
CA ILE A 60 18.52 -5.14 -1.64
C ILE A 60 19.73 -5.43 -0.75
N HIS A 61 20.25 -4.41 -0.09
CA HIS A 61 21.38 -4.62 0.82
C HIS A 61 20.93 -5.56 1.96
N PRO A 62 21.72 -6.59 2.34
CA PRO A 62 21.29 -7.60 3.30
C PRO A 62 20.79 -7.04 4.64
N GLU A 63 21.28 -5.88 5.06
CA GLU A 63 20.82 -5.21 6.28
C GLU A 63 19.34 -4.80 6.27
N PHE A 64 18.75 -4.72 5.07
CA PHE A 64 17.35 -4.31 4.85
C PHE A 64 16.48 -5.49 4.44
N SER A 65 16.97 -6.72 4.49
CA SER A 65 16.21 -7.92 4.13
C SER A 65 15.94 -8.78 5.39
N PRO A 66 14.93 -8.45 6.19
CA PRO A 66 14.62 -9.21 7.41
C PRO A 66 14.22 -10.66 7.08
N GLN A 67 14.74 -11.62 7.86
CA GLN A 67 14.58 -13.06 7.60
C GLN A 67 13.67 -13.76 8.62
N ASN A 68 13.31 -13.08 9.71
CA ASN A 68 12.48 -13.62 10.77
C ASN A 68 11.68 -12.52 11.46
N HIS A 69 10.77 -12.92 12.33
CA HIS A 69 9.87 -12.00 13.01
C HIS A 69 10.58 -10.90 13.83
N GLU A 70 11.68 -11.22 14.53
CA GLU A 70 12.41 -10.21 15.32
C GLU A 70 13.05 -9.17 14.40
N GLU A 71 13.62 -9.62 13.28
CA GLU A 71 14.18 -8.76 12.24
C GLU A 71 13.12 -7.93 11.52
N ASP A 72 11.93 -8.48 11.26
CA ASP A 72 10.81 -7.73 10.69
C ASP A 72 10.46 -6.53 11.59
N ILE A 73 10.33 -6.75 12.91
CA ILE A 73 10.05 -5.66 13.85
C ILE A 73 11.20 -4.65 13.92
N ALA A 74 12.45 -5.11 13.92
CA ALA A 74 13.61 -4.23 13.92
C ALA A 74 13.68 -3.36 12.66
N TYR A 75 13.39 -3.95 11.49
CA TYR A 75 13.33 -3.24 10.22
C TYR A 75 12.19 -2.19 10.21
N ILE A 76 10.98 -2.55 10.63
CA ILE A 76 9.84 -1.62 10.71
C ILE A 76 10.20 -0.42 11.59
N LYS A 77 10.81 -0.66 12.75
CA LYS A 77 11.29 0.41 13.64
C LYS A 77 12.31 1.30 12.95
N LYS A 78 13.32 0.72 12.28
CA LYS A 78 14.34 1.46 11.52
C LYS A 78 13.70 2.35 10.44
N ALA A 79 12.72 1.83 9.70
CA ALA A 79 11.99 2.55 8.67
C ALA A 79 11.17 3.71 9.24
N VAL A 80 10.42 3.47 10.33
CA VAL A 80 9.62 4.51 11.00
C VAL A 80 10.51 5.59 11.61
N ASP A 81 11.62 5.21 12.26
CA ASP A 81 12.60 6.16 12.81
C ASP A 81 13.22 7.00 11.70
N ARG A 82 13.51 6.41 10.54
CA ARG A 82 13.99 7.15 9.38
C ARG A 82 12.97 8.19 8.92
N LEU A 83 11.70 7.80 8.75
CA LEU A 83 10.67 8.76 8.32
C LEU A 83 10.40 9.85 9.36
N ASN A 84 10.47 9.55 10.65
CA ASN A 84 10.35 10.57 11.69
C ASN A 84 11.45 11.63 11.58
N LYS A 85 12.70 11.23 11.37
CA LYS A 85 13.80 12.17 11.11
C LYS A 85 13.55 13.02 9.87
N GLU A 86 13.01 12.44 8.80
CA GLU A 86 12.66 13.19 7.59
C GLU A 86 11.52 14.18 7.81
N MET A 87 10.52 13.85 8.64
CA MET A 87 9.44 14.77 8.97
C MET A 87 9.93 15.94 9.84
N GLU A 88 10.91 15.71 10.72
CA GLU A 88 11.57 16.77 11.48
C GLU A 88 12.42 17.67 10.57
N LYS A 89 13.27 17.06 9.73
CA LYS A 89 14.17 17.76 8.82
C LYS A 89 13.42 18.59 7.77
N ASN A 90 12.29 18.07 7.28
CA ASN A 90 11.52 18.68 6.20
C ASN A 90 10.16 19.25 6.67
N HIS A 91 10.06 19.61 7.96
CA HIS A 91 8.80 20.05 8.59
C HIS A 91 8.17 21.28 7.93
N GLU A 92 8.92 22.09 7.17
CA GLU A 92 8.38 23.21 6.38
C GLU A 92 7.57 22.75 5.16
N HIS A 93 7.81 21.54 4.66
CA HIS A 93 7.24 21.04 3.41
C HIS A 93 6.27 19.87 3.58
N MET A 94 6.50 19.03 4.59
CA MET A 94 5.72 17.82 4.81
C MET A 94 5.48 17.60 6.31
N ALA A 95 4.35 16.98 6.64
CA ALA A 95 4.03 16.60 8.02
C ALA A 95 3.19 15.32 8.05
N TRP A 96 3.27 14.58 9.15
CA TRP A 96 2.43 13.40 9.37
C TRP A 96 0.95 13.73 9.33
N ALA A 97 0.15 12.78 8.82
CA ALA A 97 -1.29 12.77 8.94
C ALA A 97 -1.78 11.38 9.34
N LYS A 98 -2.51 11.30 10.45
CA LYS A 98 -3.12 10.05 10.95
C LYS A 98 -4.61 9.97 10.65
N ASN A 99 -5.20 11.07 10.20
CA ASN A 99 -6.61 11.18 9.89
C ASN A 99 -6.85 12.37 8.94
N THR A 100 -8.08 12.49 8.47
CA THR A 100 -8.52 13.56 7.57
C THR A 100 -8.32 14.97 8.14
N ALA A 101 -8.46 15.17 9.45
CA ALA A 101 -8.27 16.49 10.06
C ALA A 101 -6.80 16.94 9.97
N ASP A 102 -5.85 16.02 10.14
CA ASP A 102 -4.43 16.30 9.92
C ASP A 102 -4.17 16.67 8.45
N ILE A 103 -4.80 15.97 7.50
CA ILE A 103 -4.68 16.31 6.08
C ILE A 103 -5.16 17.74 5.80
N GLN A 104 -6.32 18.13 6.33
CA GLN A 104 -6.84 19.49 6.14
C GLN A 104 -5.95 20.54 6.81
N LYS A 105 -5.43 20.25 8.02
CA LYS A 105 -4.50 21.11 8.74
C LYS A 105 -3.19 21.32 7.96
N ASN A 106 -2.60 20.24 7.45
CA ASN A 106 -1.36 20.29 6.69
C ASN A 106 -1.56 21.06 5.38
N LYS A 107 -2.67 20.81 4.67
CA LYS A 107 -3.07 21.57 3.48
C LYS A 107 -3.18 23.06 3.76
N ALA A 108 -3.86 23.46 4.85
CA ALA A 108 -4.00 24.85 5.24
C ALA A 108 -2.65 25.51 5.59
N ALA A 109 -1.68 24.72 6.04
CA ALA A 109 -0.31 25.14 6.31
C ALA A 109 0.62 25.07 5.09
N GLY A 110 0.11 24.72 3.90
CA GLY A 110 0.93 24.58 2.68
C GLY A 110 1.86 23.37 2.66
N LYS A 111 1.58 22.34 3.49
CA LYS A 111 2.38 21.13 3.63
C LYS A 111 1.72 19.94 2.97
N ILE A 112 2.54 19.03 2.43
CA ILE A 112 2.09 17.71 1.98
C ILE A 112 1.89 16.82 3.22
N SER A 113 0.86 15.99 3.21
CA SER A 113 0.66 14.99 4.25
C SER A 113 1.41 13.70 3.95
N ALA A 114 2.20 13.22 4.91
CA ALA A 114 2.74 11.86 4.90
C ALA A 114 1.80 10.93 5.66
N ILE A 115 1.43 9.80 5.07
CA ILE A 115 0.61 8.76 5.70
C ILE A 115 1.47 7.50 5.79
N LEU A 116 1.56 6.90 6.97
CA LEU A 116 2.35 5.70 7.22
C LEU A 116 1.51 4.45 6.94
N THR A 117 2.00 3.60 6.03
CA THR A 117 1.33 2.37 5.59
C THR A 117 2.28 1.19 5.63
N LEU A 118 1.76 -0.02 5.86
CA LEU A 118 2.57 -1.25 5.91
C LEU A 118 2.23 -2.12 4.71
N GLU A 119 3.22 -2.62 3.98
CA GLU A 119 3.03 -3.63 2.94
C GLU A 119 3.69 -4.93 3.39
N ASP A 120 2.89 -5.99 3.45
CA ASP A 120 3.15 -7.26 4.17
C ASP A 120 3.05 -7.13 5.69
N ALA A 121 1.85 -7.35 6.22
CA ALA A 121 1.62 -7.40 7.66
C ALA A 121 2.12 -8.71 8.34
N ARG A 122 3.05 -9.48 7.75
CA ARG A 122 3.59 -10.72 8.36
C ARG A 122 4.15 -10.52 9.78
N ALA A 123 4.62 -9.32 10.09
CA ALA A 123 5.06 -8.89 11.41
C ALA A 123 3.99 -9.02 12.51
N VAL A 124 2.70 -9.14 12.17
CA VAL A 124 1.63 -9.41 13.13
C VAL A 124 1.77 -10.80 13.76
N ASN A 125 2.24 -11.79 13.00
CA ASN A 125 2.64 -13.12 13.47
C ASN A 125 1.65 -13.79 14.45
N ASN A 126 0.37 -13.90 14.07
CA ASN A 126 -0.71 -14.50 14.87
C ASN A 126 -0.95 -13.84 16.25
N SER A 127 -0.63 -12.55 16.41
CA SER A 127 -0.84 -11.81 17.66
C SER A 127 -1.57 -10.49 17.43
N LEU A 128 -2.74 -10.32 18.03
CA LEU A 128 -3.46 -9.04 18.01
C LEU A 128 -2.70 -7.94 18.77
N ASP A 129 -1.90 -8.29 19.77
CA ASP A 129 -1.03 -7.33 20.47
C ASP A 129 0.01 -6.70 19.52
N ASN A 130 0.44 -7.45 18.48
CA ASN A 130 1.33 -6.90 17.46
C ASN A 130 0.60 -5.90 16.54
N LEU A 131 -0.71 -6.09 16.27
CA LEU A 131 -1.52 -5.07 15.59
C LEU A 131 -1.63 -3.79 16.44
N ASP A 132 -1.87 -3.92 17.74
CA ASP A 132 -1.86 -2.77 18.66
C ASP A 132 -0.53 -2.02 18.66
N MET A 133 0.58 -2.76 18.66
CA MET A 133 1.91 -2.19 18.59
C MET A 133 2.10 -1.41 17.28
N LEU A 134 1.79 -2.02 16.13
CA LEU A 134 1.93 -1.37 14.82
C LEU A 134 1.01 -0.14 14.71
N HIS A 135 -0.23 -0.22 15.19
CA HIS A 135 -1.13 0.93 15.24
C HIS A 135 -0.56 2.08 16.08
N LYS A 136 0.02 1.78 17.26
CA LYS A 136 0.68 2.78 18.12
C LYS A 136 1.91 3.41 17.45
N MET A 137 2.61 2.68 16.58
CA MET A 137 3.69 3.23 15.75
C MET A 137 3.18 4.21 14.68
N GLY A 138 1.88 4.19 14.37
CA GLY A 138 1.22 5.15 13.48
C GLY A 138 0.71 4.58 12.16
N PHE A 139 0.76 3.26 11.96
CA PHE A 139 0.23 2.61 10.77
C PHE A 139 -1.30 2.68 10.76
N GLY A 140 -1.86 3.46 9.82
CA GLY A 140 -3.31 3.63 9.64
C GLY A 140 -3.91 2.78 8.51
N MET A 141 -3.07 2.16 7.69
CA MET A 141 -3.46 1.28 6.60
C MET A 141 -2.41 0.18 6.42
N MET A 142 -2.84 -1.06 6.19
CA MET A 142 -1.93 -2.20 6.06
C MET A 142 -2.38 -3.15 4.94
N GLY A 143 -1.47 -3.43 4.02
CA GLY A 143 -1.52 -4.56 3.10
C GLY A 143 -1.25 -5.84 3.87
N ILE A 144 -2.28 -6.65 4.06
CA ILE A 144 -2.19 -7.83 4.95
C ILE A 144 -1.32 -8.95 4.39
N ILE A 145 -1.07 -8.95 3.08
CA ILE A 145 -0.27 -9.92 2.33
C ILE A 145 0.56 -9.16 1.28
N TRP A 146 1.75 -9.67 0.96
CA TRP A 146 2.50 -9.30 -0.24
C TRP A 146 2.64 -10.51 -1.16
N ASN A 147 3.83 -11.11 -1.32
CA ASN A 147 4.03 -12.22 -2.25
C ASN A 147 4.19 -13.59 -1.60
N HIS A 148 4.01 -13.69 -0.28
CA HIS A 148 4.13 -14.95 0.47
C HIS A 148 2.93 -15.20 1.36
N GLU A 149 2.66 -16.47 1.63
CA GLU A 149 1.69 -16.88 2.64
C GLU A 149 2.17 -16.41 4.03
N ASN A 150 1.28 -15.77 4.80
CA ASN A 150 1.57 -15.36 6.17
C ASN A 150 0.42 -15.75 7.12
N CYS A 151 0.36 -15.16 8.32
CA CYS A 151 -0.69 -15.46 9.30
C CYS A 151 -2.12 -15.07 8.85
N PHE A 152 -2.26 -14.17 7.89
CA PHE A 152 -3.55 -13.73 7.36
C PHE A 152 -4.12 -14.68 6.30
N GLY A 153 -3.31 -15.07 5.32
CA GLY A 153 -3.81 -15.75 4.13
C GLY A 153 -2.74 -16.02 3.09
N TYR A 154 -3.12 -15.92 1.81
CA TYR A 154 -2.33 -16.34 0.66
C TYR A 154 -2.19 -15.20 -0.37
N PRO A 155 -1.05 -15.10 -1.07
CA PRO A 155 -0.86 -14.13 -2.14
C PRO A 155 -1.63 -14.54 -3.40
N ASN A 156 -1.99 -13.54 -4.21
CA ASN A 156 -2.48 -13.74 -5.57
C ASN A 156 -1.61 -14.76 -6.33
N SER A 157 -2.25 -15.62 -7.11
CA SER A 157 -1.56 -16.72 -7.78
C SER A 157 -2.19 -17.04 -9.14
N LEU A 158 -1.38 -17.58 -10.03
CA LEU A 158 -1.85 -18.21 -11.28
C LEU A 158 -2.37 -19.63 -11.03
N ASP A 159 -2.02 -20.25 -9.91
CA ASP A 159 -2.61 -21.52 -9.46
C ASP A 159 -4.05 -21.26 -8.99
N PRO A 160 -5.07 -21.81 -9.66
CA PRO A 160 -6.47 -21.58 -9.30
C PRO A 160 -6.82 -22.05 -7.89
N GLU A 161 -6.23 -23.15 -7.40
CA GLU A 161 -6.53 -23.65 -6.06
C GLU A 161 -5.99 -22.70 -5.00
N LEU A 162 -4.75 -22.24 -5.15
CA LEU A 162 -4.16 -21.25 -4.25
C LEU A 162 -4.90 -19.92 -4.34
N ASN A 163 -5.29 -19.49 -5.55
CA ASN A 163 -5.92 -18.19 -5.75
C ASN A 163 -7.33 -18.11 -5.16
N GLN A 164 -8.02 -19.25 -4.99
CA GLN A 164 -9.35 -19.34 -4.40
C GLN A 164 -9.35 -19.63 -2.90
N LYS A 165 -8.18 -19.80 -2.25
CA LYS A 165 -8.14 -19.97 -0.80
C LYS A 165 -8.59 -18.69 -0.08
N GLY A 166 -9.47 -18.85 0.91
CA GLY A 166 -9.86 -17.75 1.78
C GLY A 166 -8.75 -17.29 2.72
N LEU A 167 -9.09 -16.31 3.57
CA LEU A 167 -8.28 -15.97 4.72
C LEU A 167 -8.18 -17.17 5.67
N LYS A 168 -7.07 -17.22 6.40
CA LYS A 168 -6.95 -18.11 7.56
C LYS A 168 -7.87 -17.61 8.68
N ARG A 169 -8.15 -18.50 9.65
CA ARG A 169 -8.96 -18.14 10.83
C ARG A 169 -8.44 -16.88 11.53
N PHE A 170 -7.13 -16.78 11.73
CA PHE A 170 -6.51 -15.59 12.31
C PHE A 170 -6.69 -14.36 11.41
N GLY A 171 -6.57 -14.49 10.08
CA GLY A 171 -6.79 -13.39 9.15
C GLY A 171 -8.18 -12.78 9.24
N ILE A 172 -9.23 -13.60 9.42
CA ILE A 172 -10.60 -13.12 9.62
C ILE A 172 -10.72 -12.33 10.93
N GLU A 173 -10.21 -12.89 12.03
CA GLU A 173 -10.19 -12.23 13.35
C GLU A 173 -9.41 -10.91 13.32
N ALA A 174 -8.22 -10.93 12.73
CA ALA A 174 -7.35 -9.77 12.57
C ALA A 174 -7.99 -8.69 11.70
N THR A 175 -8.69 -9.03 10.61
CA THR A 175 -9.43 -8.08 9.76
C THR A 175 -10.47 -7.32 10.57
N GLN A 176 -11.24 -8.04 11.40
CA GLN A 176 -12.25 -7.42 12.26
C GLN A 176 -11.62 -6.55 13.34
N TYR A 177 -10.51 -7.00 13.94
CA TYR A 177 -9.79 -6.23 14.95
C TYR A 177 -9.15 -4.96 14.37
N MET A 178 -8.60 -5.03 13.16
CA MET A 178 -8.10 -3.86 12.42
C MET A 178 -9.19 -2.81 12.25
N ASN A 179 -10.43 -3.22 11.91
CA ASN A 179 -11.57 -2.30 11.83
C ASN A 179 -11.92 -1.63 13.17
N GLU A 180 -11.78 -2.35 14.28
CA GLU A 180 -12.01 -1.80 15.64
C GLU A 180 -10.93 -0.78 16.03
N LEU A 181 -9.68 -1.03 15.62
CA LEU A 181 -8.56 -0.09 15.82
C LEU A 181 -8.62 1.13 14.91
N GLY A 182 -9.37 1.07 13.81
CA GLY A 182 -9.39 2.11 12.77
C GLY A 182 -8.26 1.97 11.73
N ILE A 183 -7.70 0.77 11.59
CA ILE A 183 -6.71 0.44 10.56
C ILE A 183 -7.47 0.01 9.30
N THR A 184 -7.18 0.69 8.19
CA THR A 184 -7.74 0.34 6.87
C THR A 184 -7.06 -0.92 6.34
N VAL A 185 -7.85 -1.88 5.86
CA VAL A 185 -7.35 -3.12 5.25
C VAL A 185 -7.10 -2.85 3.78
N ASP A 186 -5.84 -3.03 3.36
CA ASP A 186 -5.46 -3.03 1.95
C ASP A 186 -5.38 -4.47 1.42
N VAL A 187 -6.09 -4.72 0.32
CA VAL A 187 -6.19 -6.04 -0.32
C VAL A 187 -5.32 -6.16 -1.57
N SER A 188 -4.52 -5.15 -1.88
CA SER A 188 -3.44 -5.29 -2.86
C SER A 188 -2.59 -6.51 -2.51
N HIS A 189 -2.16 -7.26 -3.52
CA HIS A 189 -1.44 -8.54 -3.43
C HIS A 189 -2.22 -9.76 -2.94
N LEU A 190 -3.33 -9.59 -2.22
CA LEU A 190 -4.15 -10.70 -1.73
C LEU A 190 -4.75 -11.51 -2.89
N ASN A 191 -4.96 -12.81 -2.68
CA ASN A 191 -5.64 -13.67 -3.65
C ASN A 191 -7.16 -13.43 -3.69
N ASP A 192 -7.84 -14.02 -4.68
CA ASP A 192 -9.27 -13.81 -4.91
C ASP A 192 -10.14 -14.28 -3.73
N GLY A 193 -9.83 -15.46 -3.17
CA GLY A 193 -10.55 -15.98 -2.02
C GLY A 193 -10.38 -15.07 -0.79
N GLY A 194 -9.17 -14.59 -0.53
CA GLY A 194 -8.88 -13.66 0.54
C GLY A 194 -9.58 -12.31 0.37
N ILE A 195 -9.59 -11.74 -0.84
CA ILE A 195 -10.30 -10.49 -1.14
C ILE A 195 -11.80 -10.66 -0.85
N SER A 196 -12.37 -11.78 -1.29
CA SER A 196 -13.78 -12.11 -1.06
C SER A 196 -14.10 -12.22 0.43
N ASP A 197 -13.22 -12.84 1.22
CA ASP A 197 -13.38 -12.92 2.68
C ASP A 197 -13.23 -11.56 3.36
N VAL A 198 -12.25 -10.74 2.98
CA VAL A 198 -12.12 -9.37 3.53
C VAL A 198 -13.39 -8.58 3.27
N LEU A 199 -13.94 -8.62 2.05
CA LEU A 199 -15.19 -7.95 1.71
C LEU A 199 -16.40 -8.50 2.50
N ALA A 200 -16.41 -9.79 2.82
CA ALA A 200 -17.49 -10.42 3.59
C ALA A 200 -17.42 -10.13 5.10
N TYR A 201 -16.21 -9.99 5.66
CA TYR A 201 -16.00 -9.89 7.11
C TYR A 201 -15.59 -8.49 7.60
N SER A 202 -15.16 -7.60 6.71
CA SER A 202 -14.86 -6.20 7.04
C SER A 202 -16.14 -5.42 7.32
N LYS A 203 -16.11 -4.62 8.39
CA LYS A 203 -17.16 -3.66 8.78
C LYS A 203 -16.81 -2.22 8.38
N GLN A 204 -15.63 -2.01 7.79
CA GLN A 204 -15.14 -0.72 7.30
C GLN A 204 -14.83 -0.80 5.80
N PRO A 205 -14.76 0.34 5.11
CA PRO A 205 -14.33 0.39 3.71
C PRO A 205 -13.02 -0.38 3.47
N VAL A 206 -12.98 -1.15 2.40
CA VAL A 206 -11.82 -1.94 1.98
C VAL A 206 -11.10 -1.20 0.86
N VAL A 207 -9.78 -1.13 0.90
CA VAL A 207 -8.99 -0.42 -0.12
C VAL A 207 -8.16 -1.44 -0.91
N ALA A 208 -7.99 -1.20 -2.21
CA ALA A 208 -6.89 -1.78 -2.96
C ALA A 208 -5.96 -0.62 -3.34
N THR A 209 -4.89 -0.41 -2.58
CA THR A 209 -4.01 0.76 -2.72
C THR A 209 -3.38 0.87 -4.10
N HIS A 210 -3.03 -0.25 -4.73
CA HIS A 210 -2.39 -0.27 -6.04
C HIS A 210 -2.77 -1.55 -6.81
N SER A 211 -3.87 -1.49 -7.55
CA SER A 211 -4.43 -2.61 -8.31
C SER A 211 -5.22 -2.13 -9.53
N ASN A 212 -5.23 -2.94 -10.60
CA ASN A 212 -5.94 -2.60 -11.83
C ASN A 212 -7.05 -3.62 -12.15
N ALA A 213 -7.76 -3.42 -13.27
CA ALA A 213 -8.83 -4.31 -13.72
C ALA A 213 -8.31 -5.53 -14.51
N ARG A 214 -8.64 -6.75 -14.06
CA ARG A 214 -8.16 -8.01 -14.66
C ARG A 214 -8.72 -8.23 -16.07
N SER A 215 -9.92 -7.75 -16.33
CA SER A 215 -10.58 -7.83 -17.64
C SER A 215 -9.88 -6.98 -18.71
N ILE A 216 -9.07 -5.99 -18.32
CA ILE A 216 -8.25 -5.19 -19.23
C ILE A 216 -6.85 -5.80 -19.41
N ALA A 217 -6.27 -6.31 -18.32
CA ALA A 217 -4.96 -6.93 -18.30
C ALA A 217 -4.99 -8.19 -17.42
N HIS A 218 -4.89 -9.36 -18.05
CA HIS A 218 -5.07 -10.66 -17.42
C HIS A 218 -3.86 -11.05 -16.54
N HIS A 219 -3.79 -10.45 -15.35
CA HIS A 219 -2.75 -10.66 -14.35
C HIS A 219 -3.39 -10.96 -12.99
N SER A 220 -2.84 -11.89 -12.20
CA SER A 220 -3.41 -12.29 -10.90
C SER A 220 -3.48 -11.14 -9.89
N ARG A 221 -2.50 -10.21 -9.91
CA ARG A 221 -2.53 -8.95 -9.13
C ARG A 221 -3.73 -8.05 -9.42
N ASN A 222 -4.36 -8.16 -10.58
CA ASN A 222 -5.48 -7.31 -10.95
C ASN A 222 -6.80 -7.87 -10.39
N LEU A 223 -7.74 -6.98 -10.11
CA LEU A 223 -9.02 -7.27 -9.50
C LEU A 223 -10.02 -7.84 -10.52
N THR A 224 -10.86 -8.78 -10.08
CA THR A 224 -12.03 -9.21 -10.84
C THR A 224 -13.11 -8.13 -10.82
N ASP A 225 -14.06 -8.20 -11.76
CA ASP A 225 -15.23 -7.32 -11.77
C ASP A 225 -16.00 -7.36 -10.43
N GLU A 226 -16.10 -8.54 -9.81
CA GLU A 226 -16.79 -8.70 -8.53
C GLU A 226 -16.02 -8.08 -7.37
N HIS A 227 -14.68 -8.13 -7.38
CA HIS A 227 -13.87 -7.41 -6.39
C HIS A 227 -14.03 -5.90 -6.52
N ILE A 228 -14.02 -5.37 -7.75
CA ILE A 228 -14.19 -3.93 -8.01
C ILE A 228 -15.55 -3.45 -7.46
N LYS A 229 -16.63 -4.17 -7.77
CA LYS A 229 -17.97 -3.88 -7.24
C LYS A 229 -18.02 -4.00 -5.71
N GLY A 230 -17.40 -5.03 -5.15
CA GLY A 230 -17.36 -5.26 -3.71
C GLY A 230 -16.66 -4.11 -2.97
N ILE A 231 -15.50 -3.67 -3.48
CA ILE A 231 -14.75 -2.54 -2.93
C ILE A 231 -15.60 -1.26 -3.01
N ALA A 232 -16.21 -0.97 -4.17
CA ALA A 232 -17.09 0.18 -4.33
C ALA A 232 -18.29 0.16 -3.36
N ASN A 233 -18.96 -0.98 -3.23
CA ASN A 233 -20.11 -1.16 -2.33
C ASN A 233 -19.72 -1.03 -0.85
N SER A 234 -18.46 -1.31 -0.49
CA SER A 234 -17.95 -1.08 0.86
C SER A 234 -17.68 0.40 1.17
N GLY A 235 -17.79 1.29 0.17
CA GLY A 235 -17.35 2.69 0.26
C GLY A 235 -15.84 2.86 0.13
N GLY A 236 -15.16 1.85 -0.41
CA GLY A 236 -13.72 1.78 -0.59
C GLY A 236 -13.26 2.32 -1.94
N VAL A 237 -11.94 2.28 -2.16
CA VAL A 237 -11.31 2.80 -3.39
C VAL A 237 -10.28 1.82 -3.96
N VAL A 238 -10.02 1.95 -5.26
CA VAL A 238 -9.00 1.24 -6.01
C VAL A 238 -8.01 2.26 -6.56
N GLY A 239 -6.78 2.23 -6.05
CA GLY A 239 -5.68 3.02 -6.58
C GLY A 239 -5.13 2.40 -7.86
N LEU A 240 -5.12 3.17 -8.95
CA LEU A 240 -4.54 2.74 -10.21
C LEU A 240 -3.04 2.51 -10.07
N CYS A 241 -2.60 1.26 -10.25
CA CYS A 241 -1.19 0.90 -10.29
C CYS A 241 -0.59 1.17 -11.66
N ILE A 242 0.53 1.89 -11.69
CA ILE A 242 1.20 2.27 -12.93
C ILE A 242 2.24 1.26 -13.42
N SER A 243 2.37 0.10 -12.75
CA SER A 243 3.25 -0.99 -13.18
C SER A 243 2.87 -1.49 -14.58
N PRO A 244 3.80 -1.50 -15.55
CA PRO A 244 3.54 -1.96 -16.92
C PRO A 244 2.91 -3.35 -17.02
N ARG A 245 3.40 -4.30 -16.22
CA ARG A 245 2.91 -5.68 -16.19
C ARG A 245 1.45 -5.75 -15.75
N PHE A 246 1.00 -4.83 -14.91
CA PHE A 246 -0.39 -4.80 -14.43
C PHE A 246 -1.30 -3.97 -15.32
N LEU A 247 -0.74 -3.03 -16.10
CA LEU A 247 -1.48 -2.25 -17.11
C LEU A 247 -1.70 -3.02 -18.43
N ARG A 248 -0.80 -3.95 -18.77
CA ARG A 248 -0.80 -4.64 -20.07
C ARG A 248 -0.86 -6.17 -19.96
N GLY A 249 -0.68 -6.71 -18.76
CA GLY A 249 -0.60 -8.16 -18.49
C GLY A 249 0.76 -8.77 -18.83
N SER A 250 1.64 -8.02 -19.49
CA SER A 250 3.01 -8.41 -19.87
C SER A 250 3.82 -7.19 -20.33
N GLY A 251 5.14 -7.33 -20.41
CA GLY A 251 6.04 -6.28 -20.86
C GLY A 251 6.49 -5.33 -19.74
N ASP A 252 7.50 -4.52 -20.06
CA ASP A 252 8.17 -3.63 -19.11
C ASP A 252 7.92 -2.14 -19.45
N ASP A 253 7.02 -1.84 -20.39
CA ASP A 253 6.62 -0.49 -20.80
C ASP A 253 5.10 -0.30 -20.81
N SER A 254 4.62 0.92 -20.58
CA SER A 254 3.20 1.26 -20.65
C SER A 254 2.97 2.71 -21.07
N THR A 255 1.72 3.03 -21.38
CA THR A 255 1.31 4.35 -21.86
C THR A 255 0.21 4.95 -21.00
N ILE A 256 0.03 6.28 -21.09
CA ILE A 256 -1.12 6.96 -20.48
C ILE A 256 -2.44 6.37 -21.00
N SER A 257 -2.51 5.94 -22.27
CA SER A 257 -3.68 5.27 -22.80
C SER A 257 -3.98 3.95 -22.09
N ASP A 258 -2.96 3.21 -21.65
CA ASP A 258 -3.16 2.00 -20.84
C ASP A 258 -3.75 2.32 -19.48
N MET A 259 -3.28 3.41 -18.84
CA MET A 259 -3.82 3.92 -17.58
C MET A 259 -5.30 4.32 -17.72
N ILE A 260 -5.65 5.09 -18.76
CA ILE A 260 -7.01 5.55 -19.03
C ILE A 260 -7.95 4.35 -19.27
N ARG A 261 -7.52 3.33 -20.02
CA ARG A 261 -8.34 2.11 -20.23
C ARG A 261 -8.74 1.44 -18.93
N HIS A 262 -7.82 1.39 -17.96
CA HIS A 262 -8.13 0.84 -16.63
C HIS A 262 -9.04 1.76 -15.82
N LEU A 263 -8.79 3.07 -15.82
CA LEU A 263 -9.66 4.04 -15.12
C LEU A 263 -11.09 4.02 -15.65
N ASP A 264 -11.27 4.02 -16.97
CA ASP A 264 -12.59 3.91 -17.61
C ASP A 264 -13.29 2.61 -17.20
N TYR A 265 -12.55 1.51 -17.12
CA TYR A 265 -13.12 0.23 -16.70
C TYR A 265 -13.53 0.24 -15.22
N LEU A 266 -12.67 0.75 -14.33
CA LEU A 266 -12.96 0.89 -12.90
C LEU A 266 -14.17 1.81 -12.68
N TYR A 267 -14.24 2.93 -13.40
CA TYR A 267 -15.37 3.87 -13.37
C TYR A 267 -16.69 3.18 -13.74
N ASN A 268 -16.69 2.41 -14.84
CA ASN A 268 -17.90 1.74 -15.33
C ASN A 268 -18.44 0.67 -14.37
N TYR A 269 -17.59 0.06 -13.55
CA TYR A 269 -17.96 -1.04 -12.65
C TYR A 269 -18.15 -0.63 -11.19
N GLY A 270 -17.36 0.33 -10.70
CA GLY A 270 -17.38 0.79 -9.31
C GLY A 270 -17.86 2.24 -9.11
N GLY A 271 -18.13 2.97 -10.19
CA GLY A 271 -18.53 4.38 -10.13
C GLY A 271 -17.36 5.34 -9.95
N GLU A 272 -17.65 6.64 -9.85
CA GLU A 272 -16.61 7.67 -9.76
C GLU A 272 -15.88 7.67 -8.40
N ASP A 273 -16.59 7.36 -7.32
CA ASP A 273 -16.06 7.41 -5.95
C ASP A 273 -15.04 6.32 -5.67
N VAL A 274 -14.98 5.24 -6.47
CA VAL A 274 -14.01 4.16 -6.29
C VAL A 274 -12.61 4.52 -6.79
N LEU A 275 -12.48 5.58 -7.60
CA LEU A 275 -11.24 5.87 -8.31
C LEU A 275 -10.21 6.55 -7.39
N ALA A 276 -9.02 5.98 -7.33
CA ALA A 276 -7.84 6.59 -6.71
C ALA A 276 -6.58 6.36 -7.56
N ILE A 277 -5.46 6.89 -7.09
CA ILE A 277 -4.13 6.64 -7.66
C ILE A 277 -3.28 5.92 -6.59
N GLY A 278 -2.49 4.94 -7.02
CA GLY A 278 -1.52 4.24 -6.17
C GLY A 278 -0.33 3.80 -6.99
N THR A 279 0.71 4.63 -7.04
CA THR A 279 1.79 4.50 -8.03
C THR A 279 2.87 3.50 -7.69
#